data_AF-A0A3A0FYJ5-F1
#
_entry.id   AF-A0A3A0FYJ5-F1
#
_cell.length_a   1.000
_cell.length_b   1.000
_cell.length_c   1.000
_cell.angle_alpha   90.00
_cell.angle_beta   90.00
_cell.angle_gamma   90.00
#
_symmetry.space_group_name_H-M   'P 1'
#
loop_
_entity.id
_entity.type
_entity.pdbx_description
1 polymer ?
#
loop_
_entity_poly.entity_id
_entity_poly.type
_entity_poly.pdbx_seq_one_letter_code
_entity_poly.pdbx_strand_id
1 'polypeptide(L)'
;MEVASRCGSGPSVRSAEALFDPPTRHLEKRRRRRENARSPAALARRARVESPPVRGYPGRVAVLPPTSDPLSSVPGGRPIQTEAASPQPDPAPAASRTGPGWVRALALFVATGAGSGYSPVASGTAGAAVGVLLFWPFAALSFPLYAVTMAGAVGLAIWSADVATRHWATDDDGRIVSDEIVGQLITLAPLVFLGNPHSLGWVVTGFVLFRVYDVWKPGPVRWLEENLPGGYGVVLDDVLAGVFGAITLGALMLLAGA
;
A
#
# COMPACT_ATOMS: atom_id res chain seq x y z
N MET A 1 56.35 -11.19 49.55
CA MET A 1 56.08 -11.58 48.15
C MET A 1 54.58 -11.38 47.95
N GLU A 2 54.15 -10.20 47.52
CA GLU A 2 53.99 -9.76 46.10
C GLU A 2 52.49 -9.81 45.75
N VAL A 3 51.75 -8.71 45.96
CA VAL A 3 51.39 -7.63 45.01
C VAL A 3 50.86 -8.12 43.66
N ALA A 4 49.53 -8.01 43.47
CA ALA A 4 48.87 -7.65 42.20
C ALA A 4 47.38 -7.34 42.50
N SER A 5 46.98 -6.06 42.59
CA SER A 5 46.49 -5.24 41.47
C SER A 5 45.30 -5.85 40.72
N ARG A 6 44.10 -5.31 40.97
CA ARG A 6 43.17 -4.85 39.92
C ARG A 6 42.05 -4.01 40.51
N CYS A 7 42.21 -2.70 40.31
CA CYS A 7 41.18 -1.69 40.43
C CYS A 7 40.20 -1.88 39.25
N GLY A 8 38.94 -2.24 39.54
CA GLY A 8 37.87 -2.35 38.57
C GLY A 8 37.00 -1.11 38.61
N SER A 9 37.16 -0.26 37.60
CA SER A 9 36.42 0.97 37.30
C SER A 9 34.90 0.81 37.43
N GLY A 10 34.27 1.70 38.19
CA GLY A 10 32.83 1.93 38.12
C GLY A 10 32.39 2.36 36.71
N PRO A 11 31.12 2.14 36.34
CA PRO A 11 30.63 2.49 35.01
C PRO A 11 30.73 4.01 34.81
N SER A 12 31.44 4.39 33.75
CA SER A 12 31.58 5.76 33.29
C SER A 12 30.22 6.40 33.02
N VAL A 13 30.09 7.67 33.38
CA VAL A 13 28.92 8.56 33.19
C VAL A 13 28.57 8.82 31.70
N ARG A 14 29.04 7.98 30.77
CA ARG A 14 28.75 8.09 29.31
C ARG A 14 27.65 7.15 28.80
N SER A 15 27.04 6.35 29.67
CA SER A 15 25.99 5.39 29.25
C SER A 15 24.56 5.87 29.48
N ALA A 16 24.34 7.13 29.91
CA ALA A 16 23.01 7.67 30.19
C ALA A 16 22.47 8.64 29.11
N GLU A 17 23.26 9.02 28.10
CA GLU A 17 22.84 9.97 27.05
C GLU A 17 22.29 9.32 25.77
N ALA A 18 22.23 7.98 25.68
CA ALA A 18 21.71 7.28 24.51
C ALA A 18 20.18 7.06 24.52
N LEU A 19 19.45 7.61 25.51
CA LEU A 19 18.02 7.33 25.70
C LEU A 19 17.06 8.47 25.30
N PHE A 20 17.55 9.54 24.68
CA PHE A 20 16.71 10.66 24.25
C PHE A 20 17.10 11.13 22.83
N ASP A 21 16.57 10.44 21.82
CA ASP A 21 16.57 10.95 20.44
C ASP A 21 15.51 12.07 20.36
N PRO A 22 15.87 13.32 20.04
CA PRO A 22 14.92 14.43 20.07
C PRO A 22 13.85 14.27 18.96
N PRO A 23 12.61 14.77 19.17
CA PRO A 23 11.46 14.58 18.27
C PRO A 23 11.57 15.36 16.93
N THR A 24 12.76 15.81 16.57
CA THR A 24 13.00 16.77 15.48
C THR A 24 13.20 16.10 14.12
N ARG A 25 13.59 14.81 14.05
CA ARG A 25 13.78 14.10 12.76
C ARG A 25 12.48 14.01 11.94
N HIS A 26 11.34 13.81 12.60
CA HIS A 26 10.04 13.77 11.91
C HIS A 26 9.58 15.16 11.43
N LEU A 27 9.91 16.21 12.16
CA LEU A 27 9.60 17.60 11.78
C LEU A 27 10.49 18.07 10.62
N GLU A 28 11.78 17.74 10.65
CA GLU A 28 12.75 18.00 9.59
C GLU A 28 12.32 17.33 8.27
N LYS A 29 11.88 16.06 8.34
CA LYS A 29 11.40 15.29 7.17
C LYS A 29 10.09 15.85 6.61
N ARG A 30 9.17 16.29 7.48
CA ARG A 30 7.91 16.97 7.08
C ARG A 30 8.18 18.33 6.44
N ARG A 31 9.13 19.10 6.97
CA ARG A 31 9.55 20.38 6.42
C ARG A 31 10.17 20.20 5.03
N ARG A 32 11.11 19.26 4.86
CA ARG A 32 11.73 18.94 3.55
C ARG A 32 10.70 18.49 2.51
N ARG A 33 9.69 17.70 2.90
CA ARG A 33 8.59 17.32 1.99
C ARG A 33 7.74 18.51 1.56
N ARG A 34 7.43 19.45 2.47
CA ARG A 34 6.69 20.68 2.14
C ARG A 34 7.49 21.63 1.24
N GLU A 35 8.79 21.74 1.47
CA GLU A 35 9.69 22.55 0.63
C GLU A 35 9.85 21.95 -0.78
N ASN A 36 10.03 20.62 -0.90
CA ASN A 36 10.08 19.95 -2.20
C ASN A 36 8.75 20.05 -2.98
N ALA A 37 7.60 19.99 -2.31
CA ALA A 37 6.29 20.13 -2.96
C ALA A 37 6.04 21.55 -3.50
N ARG A 38 6.73 22.57 -2.96
CA ARG A 38 6.67 23.97 -3.42
C ARG A 38 7.77 24.33 -4.41
N SER A 39 8.65 23.39 -4.74
CA SER A 39 9.70 23.61 -5.75
C SER A 39 9.06 23.98 -7.10
N PRO A 40 9.62 24.96 -7.85
CA PRO A 40 9.16 25.31 -9.19
C PRO A 40 9.02 24.11 -10.13
N ALA A 41 9.88 23.09 -9.97
CA ALA A 41 9.82 21.85 -10.74
C ALA A 41 8.60 20.98 -10.38
N ALA A 42 8.18 20.95 -9.10
CA ALA A 42 7.01 20.21 -8.65
C ALA A 42 5.71 20.90 -9.09
N LEU A 43 5.68 22.24 -9.03
CA LEU A 43 4.57 23.05 -9.52
C LEU A 43 4.41 22.94 -11.05
N ALA A 44 5.52 22.95 -11.81
CA ALA A 44 5.49 22.77 -13.26
C ALA A 44 4.99 21.36 -13.67
N ARG A 45 5.28 20.32 -12.89
CA ARG A 45 4.75 18.97 -13.13
C ARG A 45 3.24 18.91 -12.89
N ARG A 46 2.71 19.57 -11.85
CA ARG A 46 1.26 19.64 -11.59
C ARG A 46 0.52 20.38 -12.71
N ALA A 47 1.04 21.54 -13.13
CA ALA A 47 0.44 22.31 -14.22
C ALA A 47 0.35 21.52 -15.55
N ARG A 48 1.32 20.61 -15.80
CA ARG A 48 1.34 19.75 -16.99
C ARG A 48 0.30 18.61 -16.94
N VAL A 49 -0.06 18.12 -15.76
CA VAL A 49 -1.06 17.05 -15.58
C VAL A 49 -2.49 17.60 -15.64
N GLU A 50 -2.69 18.85 -15.23
CA GLU A 50 -4.02 19.50 -15.21
C GLU A 50 -4.45 20.09 -16.57
N SER A 51 -3.60 20.01 -17.60
CA SER A 51 -3.95 20.49 -18.94
C SER A 51 -4.81 19.44 -19.66
N PRO A 52 -6.11 19.68 -19.94
CA PRO A 52 -6.92 18.74 -20.69
C PRO A 52 -6.39 18.59 -22.13
N PRO A 53 -6.56 17.42 -22.76
CA PRO A 53 -6.07 17.19 -24.11
C PRO A 53 -6.79 18.11 -25.09
N VAL A 54 -6.03 18.96 -25.78
CA VAL A 54 -6.54 19.78 -26.89
C VAL A 54 -6.98 18.84 -28.00
N ARG A 55 -8.30 18.78 -28.22
CA ARG A 55 -8.93 17.99 -29.29
C ARG A 55 -8.58 18.62 -30.64
N GLY A 56 -7.62 18.04 -31.36
CA GLY A 56 -7.21 18.51 -32.68
C GLY A 56 -8.29 18.26 -33.74
N TYR A 57 -8.80 19.34 -34.36
CA TYR A 57 -9.47 19.26 -35.65
C TYR A 57 -8.41 19.25 -36.77
N PRO A 58 -8.55 18.42 -37.81
CA PRO A 58 -7.65 18.47 -38.95
C PRO A 58 -8.08 19.60 -39.89
N GLY A 59 -7.13 20.48 -40.22
CA GLY A 59 -7.25 21.37 -41.38
C GLY A 59 -7.27 22.86 -41.07
N ARG A 60 -6.08 23.46 -41.13
CA ARG A 60 -5.75 24.66 -41.91
C ARG A 60 -4.33 25.10 -41.53
N VAL A 61 -3.40 24.91 -42.46
CA VAL A 61 -2.10 25.58 -42.41
C VAL A 61 -2.39 27.06 -42.69
N ALA A 62 -2.36 27.88 -41.65
CA ALA A 62 -2.37 29.32 -41.80
C ALA A 62 -1.00 29.75 -42.33
N VAL A 63 -0.92 29.99 -43.64
CA VAL A 63 0.19 30.69 -44.26
C VAL A 63 0.10 32.16 -43.81
N LEU A 64 0.98 32.56 -42.90
CA LEU A 64 1.16 33.97 -42.54
C LEU A 64 1.88 34.70 -43.70
N PRO A 65 1.45 35.91 -44.08
CA PRO A 65 2.14 36.67 -45.13
C PRO A 65 3.47 37.25 -44.61
N PRO A 66 4.44 37.51 -45.49
CA PRO A 66 5.69 38.14 -45.10
C PRO A 66 5.46 39.64 -44.92
N THR A 67 5.51 40.13 -43.67
CA THR A 67 5.67 41.56 -43.42
C THR A 67 7.15 41.86 -43.34
N SER A 68 7.67 42.45 -44.40
CA SER A 68 8.89 43.24 -44.36
C SER A 68 8.65 44.50 -43.51
N ASP A 69 9.46 44.72 -42.48
CA ASP A 69 10.25 45.95 -42.44
C ASP A 69 11.39 45.89 -41.42
N PRO A 70 12.52 46.57 -41.70
CA PRO A 70 13.76 46.47 -40.95
C PRO A 70 13.92 47.61 -39.93
N LEU A 71 14.88 47.42 -39.01
CA LEU A 71 15.49 48.41 -38.10
C LEU A 71 14.73 48.74 -36.80
N SER A 72 15.19 48.13 -35.72
CA SER A 72 15.55 48.91 -34.53
C SER A 72 16.73 48.25 -33.82
N SER A 73 17.88 48.90 -33.99
CA SER A 73 19.13 48.69 -33.26
C SER A 73 18.93 48.86 -31.76
N VAL A 74 19.10 47.78 -30.99
CA VAL A 74 19.33 47.84 -29.54
C VAL A 74 20.79 47.49 -29.29
N PRO A 75 21.66 48.45 -28.89
CA PRO A 75 22.99 48.14 -28.40
C PRO A 75 22.94 47.80 -26.91
N GLY A 76 23.47 46.63 -26.51
CA GLY A 76 23.83 46.40 -25.10
C GLY A 76 23.27 45.16 -24.39
N GLY A 77 22.82 44.12 -25.10
CA GLY A 77 22.50 42.82 -24.49
C GLY A 77 23.66 41.84 -24.61
N ARG A 78 24.15 41.28 -23.50
CA ARG A 78 25.12 40.15 -23.52
C ARG A 78 24.51 39.00 -24.34
N PRO A 79 25.30 38.25 -25.14
CA PRO A 79 24.78 37.08 -25.82
C PRO A 79 24.26 36.09 -24.77
N ILE A 80 22.96 35.81 -24.79
CA ILE A 80 22.37 34.68 -24.07
C ILE A 80 22.98 33.45 -24.75
N GLN A 81 23.89 32.78 -24.03
CA GLN A 81 24.33 31.45 -24.43
C GLN A 81 23.10 30.55 -24.28
N THR A 82 22.48 30.22 -25.41
CA THR A 82 21.52 29.12 -25.48
C THR A 82 22.32 27.85 -25.25
N GLU A 83 22.47 27.48 -23.97
CA GLU A 83 23.01 26.19 -23.59
C GLU A 83 22.03 25.14 -24.14
N ALA A 84 22.40 24.57 -25.29
CA ALA A 84 21.63 23.52 -25.94
C ALA A 84 21.47 22.40 -24.92
N ALA A 85 20.24 22.24 -24.43
CA ALA A 85 19.89 21.15 -23.53
C ALA A 85 20.40 19.85 -24.15
N SER A 86 21.35 19.20 -23.46
CA SER A 86 21.88 17.91 -23.89
C SER A 86 20.71 16.97 -24.18
N PRO A 87 20.72 16.20 -25.28
CA PRO A 87 19.67 15.23 -25.55
C PRO A 87 19.51 14.35 -24.32
N GLN A 88 18.38 14.50 -23.62
CA GLN A 88 18.02 13.53 -22.59
C GLN A 88 17.91 12.19 -23.32
N PRO A 89 18.64 11.15 -22.90
CA PRO A 89 18.50 9.84 -23.52
C PRO A 89 17.01 9.49 -23.48
N ASP A 90 16.45 9.08 -24.62
CA ASP A 90 15.07 8.66 -24.69
C ASP A 90 14.80 7.69 -23.53
N PRO A 91 13.70 7.87 -22.78
CA PRO A 91 13.36 6.92 -21.74
C PRO A 91 13.32 5.55 -22.41
N ALA A 92 14.23 4.66 -21.98
CA ALA A 92 14.29 3.29 -22.48
C ALA A 92 12.86 2.74 -22.50
N PRO A 93 12.39 2.13 -23.61
CA PRO A 93 11.03 1.65 -23.69
C PRO A 93 10.81 0.75 -22.47
N ALA A 94 9.90 1.17 -21.59
CA ALA A 94 9.52 0.40 -20.43
C ALA A 94 9.06 -0.95 -20.97
N ALA A 95 9.94 -1.94 -20.85
CA ALA A 95 9.71 -3.27 -21.38
C ALA A 95 8.42 -3.77 -20.74
N SER A 96 7.34 -3.76 -21.51
CA SER A 96 6.00 -4.15 -21.13
C SER A 96 6.00 -5.65 -20.84
N ARG A 97 6.49 -6.04 -19.67
CA ARG A 97 6.25 -7.36 -19.09
C ARG A 97 4.91 -7.37 -18.37
N THR A 98 3.86 -6.91 -19.04
CA THR A 98 2.50 -7.20 -18.60
C THR A 98 2.12 -8.50 -19.26
N GLY A 99 1.81 -9.53 -18.49
CA GLY A 99 1.27 -10.79 -19.01
C GLY A 99 0.00 -10.57 -19.85
N PRO A 100 -0.58 -11.64 -20.41
CA PRO A 100 -1.79 -11.55 -21.21
C PRO A 100 -2.87 -10.70 -20.53
N GLY A 101 -3.61 -9.88 -21.29
CA GLY A 101 -4.59 -8.93 -20.73
C GLY A 101 -5.64 -9.57 -19.81
N TRP A 102 -5.98 -10.83 -20.03
CA TRP A 102 -6.90 -11.60 -19.18
C TRP A 102 -6.31 -11.94 -17.80
N VAL A 103 -4.99 -12.11 -17.68
CA VAL A 103 -4.32 -12.34 -16.38
C VAL A 103 -4.47 -11.10 -15.52
N ARG A 104 -4.25 -9.92 -16.11
CA ARG A 104 -4.46 -8.65 -15.42
C ARG A 104 -5.93 -8.46 -15.03
N ALA A 105 -6.86 -8.76 -15.93
CA ALA A 105 -8.29 -8.66 -15.63
C ALA A 105 -8.69 -9.57 -14.46
N LEU A 106 -8.19 -10.81 -14.44
CA LEU A 106 -8.41 -11.75 -13.34
C LEU A 106 -7.81 -11.24 -12.03
N ALA A 107 -6.57 -10.74 -12.07
CA ALA A 107 -5.93 -10.18 -10.88
C ALA A 107 -6.72 -9.00 -10.31
N LEU A 108 -7.21 -8.08 -11.14
CA LEU A 108 -8.03 -6.95 -10.69
C LEU A 108 -9.39 -7.41 -10.15
N PHE A 109 -10.00 -8.43 -10.76
CA PHE A 109 -11.24 -9.02 -10.24
C PHE A 109 -11.04 -9.61 -8.84
N VAL A 110 -9.92 -10.31 -8.61
CA VAL A 110 -9.58 -10.86 -7.29
C VAL A 110 -9.23 -9.75 -6.30
N ALA A 111 -8.36 -8.81 -6.68
CA ALA A 111 -7.92 -7.71 -5.82
C ALA A 111 -9.10 -6.86 -5.33
N THR A 112 -10.09 -6.62 -6.21
CA THR A 112 -11.32 -5.88 -5.86
C THR A 112 -12.40 -6.71 -5.20
N GLY A 113 -12.15 -7.99 -4.90
CA GLY A 113 -13.12 -8.87 -4.27
C GLY A 113 -14.40 -9.00 -5.08
N ALA A 114 -14.28 -9.30 -6.39
CA ALA A 114 -15.38 -9.33 -7.35
C ALA A 114 -16.16 -8.01 -7.48
N GLY A 115 -15.48 -6.88 -7.25
CA GLY A 115 -16.05 -5.53 -7.35
C GLY A 115 -16.54 -4.92 -6.04
N SER A 116 -16.47 -5.64 -4.91
CA SER A 116 -16.77 -5.10 -3.58
C SER A 116 -15.88 -3.91 -3.20
N GLY A 117 -14.63 -3.90 -3.67
CA GLY A 117 -13.69 -2.78 -3.50
C GLY A 117 -14.16 -1.47 -4.15
N TYR A 118 -15.16 -1.48 -5.03
CA TYR A 118 -15.78 -0.27 -5.59
C TYR A 118 -16.93 0.27 -4.74
N SER A 119 -17.22 -0.32 -3.57
CA SER A 119 -18.27 0.20 -2.68
C SER A 119 -18.02 1.68 -2.35
N PRO A 120 -19.01 2.57 -2.53
CA PRO A 120 -18.86 4.00 -2.26
C PRO A 120 -18.80 4.29 -0.75
N VAL A 121 -19.19 3.33 0.09
CA VAL A 121 -19.18 3.44 1.55
C VAL A 121 -18.37 2.28 2.10
N ALA A 122 -17.21 2.61 2.67
CA ALA A 122 -16.27 1.68 3.29
C ALA A 122 -16.07 0.42 2.44
N SER A 123 -15.32 0.56 1.33
CA SER A 123 -14.82 -0.57 0.52
C SER A 123 -14.29 -1.69 1.43
N GLY A 124 -13.67 -1.26 2.53
CA GLY A 124 -13.13 -2.16 3.49
C GLY A 124 -14.12 -3.15 4.17
N THR A 125 -15.28 -2.60 4.53
CA THR A 125 -16.36 -3.38 5.12
C THR A 125 -17.00 -4.30 4.09
N ALA A 126 -17.08 -3.86 2.83
CA ALA A 126 -17.59 -4.68 1.74
C ALA A 126 -16.67 -5.88 1.46
N GLY A 127 -15.34 -5.68 1.47
CA GLY A 127 -14.33 -6.74 1.38
C GLY A 127 -14.49 -7.78 2.48
N ALA A 128 -14.49 -7.33 3.75
CA ALA A 128 -14.70 -8.23 4.89
C ALA A 128 -16.05 -8.99 4.80
N ALA A 129 -17.13 -8.33 4.34
CA ALA A 129 -18.41 -9.02 4.14
C ALA A 129 -18.33 -10.11 3.06
N VAL A 130 -17.57 -9.89 1.97
CA VAL A 130 -17.27 -10.94 0.99
C VAL A 130 -16.48 -12.08 1.64
N GLY A 131 -15.52 -11.79 2.53
CA GLY A 131 -14.82 -12.81 3.32
C GLY A 131 -15.77 -13.67 4.17
N VAL A 132 -16.75 -13.05 4.83
CA VAL A 132 -17.81 -13.76 5.54
C VAL A 132 -18.63 -14.64 4.60
N LEU A 133 -19.05 -14.14 3.42
CA LEU A 133 -19.79 -14.96 2.46
C LEU A 133 -18.97 -16.16 1.96
N LEU A 134 -17.68 -15.98 1.71
CA LEU A 134 -16.76 -17.03 1.27
C LEU A 134 -16.40 -18.02 2.38
N PHE A 135 -16.60 -17.67 3.65
CA PHE A 135 -16.29 -18.56 4.78
C PHE A 135 -17.11 -19.85 4.74
N TRP A 136 -18.43 -19.80 4.50
CA TRP A 136 -19.29 -20.99 4.55
C TRP A 136 -18.89 -22.15 3.62
N PRO A 137 -18.60 -21.93 2.32
CA PRO A 137 -18.14 -23.03 1.49
C PRO A 137 -16.80 -23.61 1.97
N PHE A 138 -15.92 -22.80 2.58
CA PHE A 138 -14.67 -23.29 3.15
C PHE A 138 -14.84 -23.98 4.50
N ALA A 139 -15.86 -23.62 5.27
CA ALA A 139 -16.12 -24.21 6.58
C ALA A 139 -16.46 -25.71 6.54
N ALA A 140 -16.83 -26.24 5.37
CA ALA A 140 -17.08 -27.65 5.14
C ALA A 140 -15.80 -28.48 4.88
N LEU A 141 -14.64 -27.82 4.72
CA LEU A 141 -13.37 -28.49 4.45
C LEU A 141 -12.82 -29.16 5.71
N SER A 142 -12.09 -30.26 5.52
CA SER A 142 -11.30 -30.85 6.61
C SER A 142 -10.20 -29.88 7.06
N PHE A 143 -9.73 -30.03 8.30
CA PHE A 143 -8.70 -29.15 8.86
C PHE A 143 -7.47 -28.94 7.96
N PRO A 144 -6.81 -30.00 7.42
CA PRO A 144 -5.65 -29.81 6.57
C PRO A 144 -5.99 -29.08 5.27
N LEU A 145 -7.17 -29.37 4.71
CA LEU A 145 -7.61 -28.77 3.46
C LEU A 145 -7.94 -27.29 3.66
N TYR A 146 -8.62 -26.94 4.76
CA TYR A 146 -8.87 -25.55 5.15
C TYR A 146 -7.56 -24.76 5.29
N ALA A 147 -6.57 -25.31 6.00
CA ALA A 147 -5.27 -24.65 6.19
C ALA A 147 -4.54 -24.40 4.86
N VAL A 148 -4.52 -25.38 3.96
CA VAL A 148 -3.94 -25.23 2.62
C VAL A 148 -4.72 -24.20 1.79
N THR A 149 -6.06 -24.21 1.86
CA THR A 149 -6.90 -23.22 1.19
C THR A 149 -6.62 -21.81 1.69
N MET A 150 -6.44 -21.60 3.00
CA MET A 150 -6.11 -20.28 3.56
C MET A 150 -4.72 -19.82 3.10
N ALA A 151 -3.71 -20.70 3.11
CA ALA A 151 -2.38 -20.36 2.60
C ALA A 151 -2.41 -20.00 1.10
N GLY A 152 -3.19 -20.73 0.30
CA GLY A 152 -3.43 -20.42 -1.10
C GLY A 152 -4.16 -19.09 -1.30
N ALA A 153 -5.16 -18.78 -0.47
CA ALA A 153 -5.89 -17.52 -0.51
C ALA A 153 -5.00 -16.32 -0.19
N VAL A 154 -4.11 -16.44 0.82
CA VAL A 154 -3.09 -15.42 1.12
C VAL A 154 -2.18 -15.19 -0.09
N GLY A 155 -1.65 -16.26 -0.71
CA GLY A 155 -0.81 -16.15 -1.89
C GLY A 155 -1.53 -15.50 -3.08
N LEU A 156 -2.81 -15.85 -3.28
CA LEU A 156 -3.65 -15.27 -4.32
C LEU A 156 -3.91 -13.78 -4.07
N ALA A 157 -4.19 -13.39 -2.82
CA ALA A 157 -4.36 -11.99 -2.43
C ALA A 157 -3.07 -11.19 -2.69
N ILE A 158 -1.92 -11.66 -2.23
CA ILE A 158 -0.61 -10.99 -2.45
C ILE A 158 -0.34 -10.79 -3.95
N TRP A 159 -0.53 -11.84 -4.75
CA TRP A 159 -0.33 -11.76 -6.20
C TRP A 159 -1.28 -10.76 -6.84
N SER A 160 -2.57 -10.80 -6.47
CA SER A 160 -3.58 -9.90 -7.04
C SER A 160 -3.35 -8.45 -6.65
N ALA A 161 -2.96 -8.20 -5.39
CA ALA A 161 -2.60 -6.89 -4.87
C ALA A 161 -1.36 -6.34 -5.59
N ASP A 162 -0.29 -7.13 -5.78
CA ASP A 162 0.91 -6.69 -6.49
C ASP A 162 0.63 -6.31 -7.96
N VAL A 163 -0.29 -7.01 -8.63
CA VAL A 163 -0.73 -6.62 -9.98
C VAL A 163 -1.56 -5.33 -9.93
N ALA A 164 -2.44 -5.19 -8.94
CA ALA A 164 -3.32 -4.04 -8.78
C ALA A 164 -2.54 -2.76 -8.44
N THR A 165 -1.57 -2.82 -7.51
CA THR A 165 -0.75 -1.67 -7.13
C THR A 165 0.06 -1.13 -8.32
N ARG A 166 0.61 -2.03 -9.15
CA ARG A 166 1.27 -1.66 -10.41
C ARG A 166 0.30 -1.10 -11.44
N HIS A 167 -0.93 -1.62 -11.50
CA HIS A 167 -1.94 -1.17 -12.45
C HIS A 167 -2.44 0.25 -12.13
N TRP A 168 -2.65 0.55 -10.86
CA TRP A 168 -3.10 1.88 -10.40
C TRP A 168 -1.96 2.82 -10.03
N ALA A 169 -0.71 2.35 -10.10
CA ALA A 169 0.49 3.11 -9.75
C ALA A 169 0.44 3.72 -8.33
N THR A 170 -0.15 2.98 -7.39
CA THR A 170 -0.25 3.32 -5.97
C THR A 170 -0.21 2.04 -5.15
N ASP A 171 0.49 2.08 -4.02
CA ASP A 171 0.56 0.95 -3.08
C ASP A 171 -0.58 0.98 -2.04
N ASP A 172 -1.36 2.05 -2.03
CA ASP A 172 -2.46 2.31 -1.08
C ASP A 172 -3.70 2.73 -1.90
N ASP A 173 -4.41 1.73 -2.43
CA ASP A 173 -5.69 1.94 -3.10
C ASP A 173 -6.79 1.19 -2.37
N GLY A 174 -7.77 1.93 -1.83
CA GLY A 174 -8.88 1.34 -1.10
C GLY A 174 -9.79 0.41 -1.92
N ARG A 175 -9.56 0.27 -3.24
CA ARG A 175 -10.21 -0.76 -4.06
C ARG A 175 -9.58 -2.15 -3.91
N ILE A 176 -8.36 -2.26 -3.40
CA ILE A 176 -7.76 -3.54 -3.02
C ILE A 176 -8.41 -3.94 -1.70
N VAL A 177 -9.17 -5.03 -1.73
CA VAL A 177 -9.90 -5.58 -0.57
C VAL A 177 -9.67 -7.09 -0.42
N SER A 178 -8.75 -7.65 -1.21
CA SER A 178 -8.37 -9.06 -1.14
C SER A 178 -7.64 -9.43 0.16
N ASP A 179 -6.89 -8.47 0.70
CA ASP A 179 -6.31 -8.45 2.04
C ASP A 179 -7.40 -8.65 3.12
N GLU A 180 -8.48 -7.87 3.06
CA GLU A 180 -9.55 -7.93 4.05
C GLU A 180 -10.38 -9.21 3.96
N ILE A 181 -10.62 -9.70 2.75
CA ILE A 181 -11.28 -10.99 2.51
C ILE A 181 -10.48 -12.09 3.21
N VAL A 182 -9.16 -12.11 3.01
CA VAL A 182 -8.29 -13.13 3.59
C VAL A 182 -8.16 -12.97 5.10
N GLY A 183 -7.96 -11.75 5.61
CA GLY A 183 -7.91 -11.47 7.05
C GLY A 183 -9.20 -11.89 7.77
N GLN A 184 -10.35 -11.62 7.15
CA GLN A 184 -11.65 -12.05 7.68
C GLN A 184 -11.81 -13.58 7.68
N LEU A 185 -11.40 -14.26 6.61
CA LEU A 185 -11.44 -15.72 6.54
C LEU A 185 -10.57 -16.35 7.64
N ILE A 186 -9.36 -15.84 7.84
CA ILE A 186 -8.46 -16.27 8.91
C ILE A 186 -9.09 -16.06 10.28
N THR A 187 -9.73 -14.90 10.52
CA THR A 187 -10.40 -14.60 11.79
C THR A 187 -11.47 -15.62 12.15
N LEU A 188 -12.18 -16.16 11.16
CA LEU A 188 -13.27 -17.13 11.34
C LEU A 188 -12.80 -18.58 11.45
N ALA A 189 -11.51 -18.87 11.23
CA ALA A 189 -10.94 -20.21 11.31
C ALA A 189 -11.27 -20.99 12.62
N PRO A 190 -11.33 -20.35 13.81
CA PRO A 190 -11.73 -21.04 15.04
C PRO A 190 -13.11 -21.70 14.96
N LEU A 191 -14.05 -21.16 14.16
CA LEU A 191 -15.37 -21.75 14.00
C LEU A 191 -15.33 -23.10 13.30
N VAL A 192 -14.34 -23.33 12.44
CA VAL A 192 -14.09 -24.64 11.82
C VAL A 192 -13.44 -25.57 12.83
N PHE A 193 -12.46 -25.08 13.60
CA PHE A 193 -11.64 -25.91 14.47
C PHE A 193 -12.34 -26.32 15.77
N LEU A 194 -13.19 -25.46 16.33
CA LEU A 194 -13.98 -25.73 17.52
C LEU A 194 -15.38 -26.29 17.18
N GLY A 195 -15.71 -26.48 15.90
CA GLY A 195 -16.92 -27.20 15.48
C GLY A 195 -18.22 -26.38 15.55
N ASN A 196 -18.15 -25.06 15.37
CA ASN A 196 -19.31 -24.17 15.42
C ASN A 196 -19.47 -23.25 14.17
N PRO A 197 -19.36 -23.77 12.93
CA PRO A 197 -19.32 -22.95 11.71
C PRO A 197 -20.64 -22.26 11.34
N HIS A 198 -21.75 -22.66 11.95
CA HIS A 198 -23.08 -22.11 11.64
C HIS A 198 -23.60 -21.13 12.69
N SER A 199 -22.85 -20.87 13.77
CA SER A 199 -23.26 -19.86 14.76
C SER A 199 -23.11 -18.46 14.19
N LEU A 200 -24.23 -17.86 13.80
CA LEU A 200 -24.27 -16.48 13.33
C LEU A 200 -23.73 -15.49 14.38
N GLY A 201 -23.96 -15.74 15.67
CA GLY A 201 -23.43 -14.90 16.74
C GLY A 201 -21.89 -14.88 16.75
N TRP A 202 -21.27 -16.04 16.58
CA TRP A 202 -19.82 -16.12 16.51
C TRP A 202 -19.24 -15.61 15.19
N VAL A 203 -19.95 -15.79 14.07
CA VAL A 203 -19.57 -15.18 12.78
C VAL A 203 -19.59 -13.65 12.87
N VAL A 204 -20.65 -13.06 13.44
CA VAL A 204 -20.73 -11.61 13.66
C VAL A 204 -19.66 -11.13 14.62
N THR A 205 -19.38 -11.89 15.69
CA THR A 205 -18.30 -11.57 16.62
C THR A 205 -16.95 -11.58 15.92
N GLY A 206 -16.66 -12.60 15.10
CA GLY A 206 -15.44 -12.67 14.29
C GLY A 206 -15.33 -11.53 13.29
N PHE A 207 -16.44 -11.12 12.65
CA PHE A 207 -16.47 -9.95 11.77
C PHE A 207 -16.07 -8.67 12.51
N VAL A 208 -16.69 -8.43 13.66
CA VAL A 208 -16.38 -7.24 14.47
C VAL A 208 -14.93 -7.26 14.98
N LEU A 209 -14.45 -8.41 15.49
CA LEU A 209 -13.08 -8.56 15.98
C LEU A 209 -12.07 -8.27 14.88
N PHE A 210 -12.26 -8.82 13.69
CA PHE A 210 -11.38 -8.54 12.55
C PHE A 210 -11.28 -7.04 12.29
N ARG A 211 -12.43 -6.35 12.16
CA ARG A 211 -12.46 -4.90 11.92
C ARG A 211 -11.82 -4.09 13.04
N VAL A 212 -11.97 -4.52 14.29
CA VAL A 212 -11.29 -3.85 15.42
C VAL A 212 -9.78 -3.97 15.27
N TYR A 213 -9.23 -5.14 14.95
CA TYR A 213 -7.79 -5.32 14.79
C TYR A 213 -7.22 -4.66 13.55
N ASP A 214 -7.93 -4.74 12.42
CA ASP A 214 -7.59 -4.07 11.17
C ASP A 214 -7.56 -2.54 11.34
N VAL A 215 -8.54 -1.93 12.03
CA VAL A 215 -8.56 -0.47 12.23
C VAL A 215 -7.54 -0.02 13.29
N TRP A 216 -7.32 -0.82 14.32
CA TRP A 216 -6.49 -0.41 15.46
C TRP A 216 -4.98 -0.47 15.19
N LYS A 217 -4.52 -1.30 14.24
CA LYS A 217 -3.11 -1.51 13.80
C LYS A 217 -2.05 -1.13 14.87
N PRO A 218 -1.87 -1.89 15.97
CA PRO A 218 -0.79 -1.58 16.88
C PRO A 218 0.58 -1.84 16.21
N GLY A 219 1.43 -0.80 16.20
CA GLY A 219 2.89 -0.85 16.06
C GLY A 219 3.51 -1.67 14.93
N PRO A 220 3.93 -2.94 15.16
CA PRO A 220 4.73 -3.77 14.24
C PRO A 220 4.19 -3.88 12.82
N VAL A 221 2.87 -3.73 12.64
CA VAL A 221 2.19 -3.76 11.33
C VAL A 221 2.68 -2.67 10.39
N ARG A 222 2.86 -1.44 10.88
CA ARG A 222 3.34 -0.31 10.05
C ARG A 222 4.79 -0.46 9.62
N TRP A 223 5.58 -1.25 10.36
CA TRP A 223 6.94 -1.56 9.96
C TRP A 223 6.97 -2.53 8.76
N LEU A 224 6.06 -3.50 8.68
CA LEU A 224 5.97 -4.38 7.50
C LEU A 224 5.54 -3.60 6.25
N GLU A 225 4.52 -2.74 6.33
CA GLU A 225 4.13 -1.85 5.22
C GLU A 225 5.29 -0.97 4.73
N GLU A 226 6.09 -0.43 5.66
CA GLU A 226 7.21 0.46 5.31
C GLU A 226 8.43 -0.29 4.73
N ASN A 227 8.54 -1.61 4.92
CA ASN A 227 9.74 -2.40 4.57
C ASN A 227 9.50 -3.52 3.54
N LEU A 228 8.26 -3.88 3.23
CA LEU A 228 7.93 -4.89 2.22
C LEU A 228 7.36 -4.24 0.96
N PRO A 229 7.98 -4.48 -0.22
CA PRO A 229 7.50 -3.89 -1.47
C PRO A 229 6.25 -4.60 -2.01
N GLY A 230 5.34 -3.83 -2.60
CA GLY A 230 4.21 -4.32 -3.40
C GLY A 230 3.14 -5.03 -2.57
N GLY A 231 2.51 -6.06 -3.17
CA GLY A 231 1.34 -6.73 -2.58
C GLY A 231 1.58 -7.46 -1.25
N TYR A 232 2.83 -7.65 -0.82
CA TYR A 232 3.13 -8.24 0.49
C TYR A 232 2.79 -7.30 1.64
N GLY A 233 3.15 -6.01 1.52
CA GLY A 233 2.90 -5.03 2.57
C GLY A 233 1.40 -4.83 2.83
N VAL A 234 0.61 -4.84 1.75
CA VAL A 234 -0.85 -4.61 1.74
C VAL A 234 -1.65 -5.79 2.30
N VAL A 235 -1.14 -7.03 2.21
CA VAL A 235 -1.91 -8.22 2.62
C VAL A 235 -1.48 -8.73 3.98
N LEU A 236 -0.19 -8.60 4.34
CA LEU A 236 0.33 -9.21 5.56
C LEU A 236 -0.13 -8.49 6.83
N ASP A 237 -0.47 -7.21 6.77
CA ASP A 237 -1.06 -6.48 7.88
C ASP A 237 -2.44 -7.01 8.26
N ASP A 238 -3.31 -7.22 7.28
CA ASP A 238 -4.64 -7.78 7.47
C ASP A 238 -4.62 -9.26 7.84
N VAL A 239 -3.64 -10.01 7.32
CA VAL A 239 -3.37 -11.38 7.79
C VAL A 239 -3.02 -11.39 9.27
N LEU A 240 -2.16 -10.48 9.73
CA LEU A 240 -1.81 -10.37 11.15
C LEU A 240 -3.01 -9.94 12.00
N ALA A 241 -3.79 -8.96 11.54
CA ALA A 241 -5.05 -8.59 12.18
C ALA A 241 -6.00 -9.79 12.27
N GLY A 242 -6.08 -10.59 11.21
CA GLY A 242 -6.87 -11.81 11.15
C GLY A 242 -6.41 -12.89 12.15
N VAL A 243 -5.10 -13.06 12.31
CA VAL A 243 -4.53 -13.99 13.30
C VAL A 243 -4.86 -13.54 14.73
N PHE A 244 -4.71 -12.24 15.04
CA PHE A 244 -5.12 -11.72 16.36
C PHE A 244 -6.63 -11.88 16.58
N GLY A 245 -7.44 -11.62 15.56
CA GLY A 245 -8.88 -11.87 15.58
C GLY A 245 -9.22 -13.33 15.88
N ALA A 246 -8.56 -14.27 15.20
CA ALA A 246 -8.76 -15.71 15.38
C ALA A 246 -8.39 -16.18 16.78
N ILE A 247 -7.26 -15.72 17.32
CA ILE A 247 -6.83 -16.06 18.69
C ILE A 247 -7.86 -15.56 19.70
N THR A 248 -8.30 -14.31 19.57
CA THR A 248 -9.29 -13.70 20.47
C THR A 248 -10.66 -14.38 20.35
N LEU A 249 -11.13 -14.64 19.13
CA LEU A 249 -12.39 -15.36 18.90
C LEU A 249 -12.36 -16.76 19.52
N GLY A 250 -11.30 -17.53 19.25
CA GLY A 250 -11.12 -18.87 19.81
C GLY A 250 -11.06 -18.85 21.33
N ALA A 251 -10.36 -17.89 21.94
CA ALA A 251 -10.33 -17.72 23.39
C ALA A 251 -11.73 -17.43 23.96
N LEU A 252 -12.50 -16.55 23.33
CA LEU A 252 -13.87 -16.24 23.75
C LEU A 252 -14.80 -17.46 23.64
N MET A 253 -14.69 -18.25 22.56
CA MET A 253 -15.46 -19.48 22.40
C MET A 253 -15.16 -20.49 23.51
N LEU A 254 -13.86 -20.71 23.80
CA LEU A 254 -13.44 -21.61 24.88
C LEU A 254 -13.95 -21.15 26.25
N LEU A 255 -13.88 -19.85 26.53
CA LEU A 255 -14.41 -19.27 27.78
C LEU A 255 -15.94 -19.37 27.89
N ALA A 256 -16.64 -19.32 26.76
CA ALA A 256 -18.09 -19.49 26.70
C ALA A 256 -18.54 -20.96 26.70
N GLY A 257 -17.62 -21.92 26.64
CA GLY A 257 -17.92 -23.35 26.54
C GLY A 257 -18.59 -23.73 25.21
N ALA A 258 -18.27 -23.01 24.13
CA ALA A 258 -18.91 -23.10 22.83
C ALA A 258 -18.08 -23.80 21.75
#